data_AF-A0AAU0QIX3-F1
#
_entry.id   AF-A0AAU0QIX3-F1
#
_cell.length_a   1.000
_cell.length_b   1.000
_cell.length_c   1.000
_cell.angle_alpha   90.00
_cell.angle_beta   90.00
_cell.angle_gamma   90.00
#
_symmetry.space_group_name_H-M   'P 1'
#
loop_
_entity.id
_entity.type
_entity.pdbx_description
1 polymer ?
#
loop_
_entity_poly.entity_id
_entity_poly.type
_entity_poly.pdbx_seq_one_letter_code
_entity_poly.pdbx_strand_id
1 'polypeptide(L)'
;MTQQYTAGTLKRYAAPALLPALAGCAPSTGGKITETVLSTQESFSLSEVFEEPIAEAYVFCSYADEERGEELGFDRKSFYSIDRDYMQWETNTGIGIKFRDEEKKPIVEWFNPVKINSCASPGDSYRKIDPEGPITIEIKKVEFIRYGEKEVKHLFYRDADGTEDTE
;
A
#
# COMPACT_ATOMS: atom_id res chain seq x y z
N MET A 1 21.50 -41.54 66.68
CA MET A 1 21.11 -40.11 66.78
C MET A 1 21.26 -39.52 65.39
N THR A 2 20.18 -39.47 64.63
CA THR A 2 19.32 -38.29 64.38
C THR A 2 19.79 -37.52 63.14
N GLN A 3 19.00 -37.67 62.06
CA GLN A 3 18.52 -36.65 61.10
C GLN A 3 18.94 -35.19 61.43
N GLN A 4 19.34 -34.33 60.50
CA GLN A 4 18.63 -33.78 59.34
C GLN A 4 19.58 -32.74 58.67
N TYR A 5 19.47 -32.47 57.37
CA TYR A 5 19.35 -31.09 56.83
C TYR A 5 18.97 -31.14 55.34
N THR A 6 17.65 -31.07 55.14
CA THR A 6 16.87 -30.36 54.10
C THR A 6 17.40 -30.19 52.66
N ALA A 7 16.57 -30.68 51.75
CA ALA A 7 16.50 -30.38 50.33
C ALA A 7 16.45 -28.88 50.00
N GLY A 8 17.33 -28.45 49.10
CA GLY A 8 17.21 -27.17 48.38
C GLY A 8 16.67 -27.41 46.97
N THR A 9 15.36 -27.27 46.81
CA THR A 9 14.67 -27.34 45.52
C THR A 9 15.12 -26.17 44.63
N LEU A 10 15.97 -26.45 43.64
CA LEU A 10 16.27 -25.52 42.55
C LEU A 10 15.00 -25.32 41.70
N LYS A 11 14.25 -24.25 41.99
CA LYS A 11 13.15 -23.77 41.17
C LYS A 11 13.73 -23.27 39.83
N ARG A 12 13.61 -24.10 38.79
CA ARG A 12 13.85 -23.69 37.40
C ARG A 12 12.73 -22.75 37.00
N TYR A 13 12.99 -21.45 37.04
CA TYR A 13 12.13 -20.46 36.41
C TYR A 13 12.26 -20.62 34.90
N ALA A 14 11.25 -21.23 34.28
CA ALA A 14 11.08 -21.19 32.84
C ALA A 14 10.85 -19.74 32.43
N ALA A 15 11.83 -19.14 31.74
CA ALA A 15 11.65 -17.85 31.10
C ALA A 15 10.51 -17.98 30.06
N PRO A 16 9.46 -17.14 30.10
CA PRO A 16 8.51 -17.11 29.01
C PRO A 16 9.25 -16.58 27.79
N ALA A 17 9.44 -17.44 26.80
CA ALA A 17 9.85 -17.03 25.47
C ALA A 17 8.76 -16.11 24.93
N LEU A 18 9.04 -14.79 24.94
CA LEU A 18 8.28 -13.82 24.18
C LEU A 18 8.42 -14.19 22.70
N LEU A 19 7.44 -14.91 22.18
CA LEU A 19 7.25 -15.07 20.74
C LEU A 19 7.01 -13.66 20.18
N PRO A 20 7.86 -13.13 19.29
CA PRO A 20 7.50 -11.94 18.56
C PRO A 20 6.29 -12.31 17.72
N ALA A 21 5.12 -11.75 18.07
CA ALA A 21 3.97 -11.81 17.20
C ALA A 21 4.40 -11.16 15.88
N LEU A 22 4.53 -11.98 14.83
CA LEU A 22 4.63 -11.49 13.48
C LEU A 22 3.31 -10.78 13.20
N ALA A 23 3.25 -9.48 13.52
CA ALA A 23 2.22 -8.59 13.04
C ALA A 23 2.39 -8.57 11.52
N GLY A 24 1.72 -9.49 10.84
CA GLY A 24 1.61 -9.47 9.39
C GLY A 24 0.84 -8.21 9.03
N CYS A 25 1.51 -7.26 8.38
CA CYS A 25 0.84 -6.13 7.77
C CYS A 25 -0.02 -6.69 6.64
N ALA A 26 -1.33 -6.75 6.87
CA ALA A 26 -2.31 -6.98 5.80
C ALA A 26 -2.29 -5.78 4.84
N PRO A 27 -2.79 -5.94 3.60
CA PRO A 27 -2.93 -4.81 2.69
C PRO A 27 -3.72 -3.68 3.36
N SER A 28 -3.15 -2.48 3.40
CA SER A 28 -3.79 -1.32 4.01
C SER A 28 -4.58 -0.55 2.98
N THR A 29 -5.84 -0.25 3.32
CA THR A 29 -6.63 0.75 2.59
C THR A 29 -6.60 2.07 3.35
N GLY A 30 -6.31 3.17 2.65
CA GLY A 30 -6.15 4.48 3.29
C GLY A 30 -4.74 4.73 3.82
N GLY A 31 -4.46 5.99 4.14
CA GLY A 31 -3.14 6.45 4.55
C GLY A 31 -2.89 7.87 4.08
N LYS A 32 -1.62 8.29 4.09
CA LYS A 32 -1.22 9.66 3.76
C LYS A 32 -1.58 10.02 2.32
N ILE A 33 -1.45 9.09 1.37
CA ILE A 33 -1.76 9.39 -0.04
C ILE A 33 -3.26 9.62 -0.20
N THR A 34 -4.09 8.79 0.43
CA THR A 34 -5.55 8.92 0.44
C THR A 34 -5.98 10.25 1.04
N GLU A 35 -5.39 10.63 2.18
CA GLU A 35 -5.69 11.92 2.83
C GLU A 35 -5.35 13.09 1.91
N THR A 36 -4.17 13.08 1.29
CA THR A 36 -3.77 14.11 0.32
C THR A 36 -4.74 14.15 -0.86
N VAL A 37 -4.98 13.03 -1.54
CA VAL A 37 -5.87 12.97 -2.71
C VAL A 37 -7.27 13.49 -2.38
N LEU A 38 -7.83 13.12 -1.23
CA LEU A 38 -9.17 13.59 -0.84
C LEU A 38 -9.21 15.09 -0.49
N SER A 39 -8.09 15.66 -0.03
CA SER A 39 -7.98 17.08 0.31
C SER A 39 -7.59 18.00 -0.86
N THR A 40 -7.00 17.43 -1.92
CA THR A 40 -6.49 18.15 -3.10
C THR A 40 -7.47 18.08 -4.27
N GLN A 41 -7.56 19.14 -5.07
CA GLN A 41 -8.48 19.17 -6.23
C GLN A 41 -7.80 19.01 -7.59
N GLU A 42 -6.56 19.48 -7.76
CA GLU A 42 -5.92 19.58 -9.07
C GLU A 42 -4.78 18.58 -9.26
N SER A 43 -3.69 18.72 -8.52
CA SER A 43 -2.54 17.82 -8.62
C SER A 43 -1.70 17.84 -7.34
N PHE A 44 -0.86 16.82 -7.16
CA PHE A 44 0.10 16.70 -6.05
C PHE A 44 1.31 15.88 -6.51
N SER A 45 2.44 15.96 -5.83
CA SER A 45 3.54 15.00 -5.97
C SER A 45 3.61 14.06 -4.76
N LEU A 46 4.26 12.90 -4.90
CA LEU A 46 4.46 12.00 -3.75
C LEU A 46 5.48 12.58 -2.76
N SER A 47 6.42 13.40 -3.23
CA SER A 47 7.39 14.11 -2.38
C SER A 47 6.75 15.19 -1.50
N GLU A 48 5.56 15.69 -1.84
CA GLU A 48 4.76 16.57 -0.97
C GLU A 48 4.03 15.80 0.13
N VAL A 49 3.78 14.50 -0.07
CA VAL A 49 3.02 13.64 0.87
C VAL A 49 3.92 13.07 1.97
N PHE A 50 5.18 12.74 1.62
CA PHE A 50 6.13 12.12 2.53
C PHE A 50 7.31 13.05 2.75
N GLU A 51 7.66 13.29 4.01
CA GLU A 51 8.86 14.05 4.37
C GLU A 51 10.13 13.30 3.96
N GLU A 52 10.04 11.97 3.85
CA GLU A 52 11.17 11.10 3.59
C GLU A 52 11.37 10.89 2.09
N PRO A 53 12.60 11.05 1.56
CA PRO A 53 12.86 10.94 0.14
C PRO A 53 12.42 9.59 -0.43
N ILE A 54 11.69 9.63 -1.53
CA ILE A 54 11.22 8.45 -2.25
C ILE A 54 12.25 8.09 -3.32
N ALA A 55 12.63 6.81 -3.39
CA ALA A 55 13.51 6.29 -4.43
C ALA A 55 12.72 5.86 -5.66
N GLU A 56 11.60 5.14 -5.46
CA GLU A 56 10.75 4.66 -6.54
C GLU A 56 9.30 4.63 -6.11
N ALA A 57 8.39 4.86 -7.05
CA ALA A 57 6.96 4.67 -6.84
C ALA A 57 6.33 3.95 -8.04
N TYR A 58 5.30 3.16 -7.77
CA TYR A 58 4.63 2.32 -8.76
C TYR A 58 3.12 2.37 -8.58
N VAL A 59 2.39 2.28 -9.70
CA VAL A 59 0.93 2.16 -9.72
C VAL A 59 0.54 0.69 -9.73
N PHE A 60 -0.49 0.33 -8.97
CA PHE A 60 -1.05 -1.02 -8.99
C PHE A 60 -2.54 -0.96 -9.30
N CYS A 61 -2.96 -1.62 -10.37
CA CYS A 61 -4.37 -1.67 -10.75
C CYS A 61 -5.08 -2.87 -10.12
N SER A 62 -6.38 -2.99 -10.38
CA SER A 62 -7.10 -4.22 -10.08
C SER A 62 -6.39 -5.41 -10.71
N TYR A 63 -6.51 -6.56 -10.06
CA TYR A 63 -5.83 -7.80 -10.44
C TYR A 63 -4.30 -7.76 -10.41
N ALA A 64 -3.70 -6.77 -9.72
CA ALA A 64 -2.25 -6.79 -9.49
C ALA A 64 -1.81 -8.12 -8.86
N ASP A 65 -0.87 -8.77 -9.51
CA ASP A 65 -0.19 -9.98 -9.09
C ASP A 65 0.83 -9.69 -7.97
N GLU A 66 0.77 -10.50 -6.92
CA GLU A 66 1.61 -10.34 -5.73
C GLU A 66 3.07 -10.69 -5.98
N GLU A 67 3.33 -11.67 -6.84
CA GLU A 67 4.68 -12.14 -7.14
C GLU A 67 5.43 -11.05 -7.91
N ARG A 68 4.75 -10.40 -8.86
CA ARG A 68 5.29 -9.24 -9.55
C ARG A 68 5.52 -8.05 -8.61
N GLY A 69 4.65 -7.85 -7.62
CA GLY A 69 4.87 -6.85 -6.55
C GLY A 69 6.11 -7.15 -5.71
N GLU A 70 6.32 -8.41 -5.35
CA GLU A 70 7.49 -8.89 -4.61
C GLU A 70 8.79 -8.72 -5.41
N GLU A 71 8.77 -9.00 -6.72
CA GLU A 71 9.90 -8.76 -7.63
C GLU A 71 10.33 -7.28 -7.67
N LEU A 72 9.38 -6.35 -7.49
CA LEU A 72 9.65 -4.92 -7.39
C LEU A 72 10.19 -4.48 -6.03
N GLY A 73 10.20 -5.39 -5.04
CA GLY A 73 10.73 -5.19 -3.70
C GLY A 73 9.67 -4.85 -2.65
N PHE A 74 8.39 -5.03 -2.92
CA PHE A 74 7.32 -4.87 -1.93
C PHE A 74 7.06 -6.17 -1.17
N ASP A 75 6.48 -6.09 0.03
CA ASP A 75 6.04 -7.30 0.74
C ASP A 75 4.84 -7.92 0.00
N ARG A 76 4.94 -9.21 -0.34
CA ARG A 76 3.83 -9.97 -0.97
C ARG A 76 2.52 -9.80 -0.21
N LYS A 77 2.57 -9.72 1.12
CA LYS A 77 1.38 -9.56 1.98
C LYS A 77 0.73 -8.18 1.87
N SER A 78 1.41 -7.21 1.28
CA SER A 78 0.82 -5.90 0.99
C SER A 78 -0.12 -5.92 -0.21
N PHE A 79 -0.23 -7.04 -0.94
CA PHE A 79 -1.12 -7.19 -2.09
C PHE A 79 -2.37 -7.98 -1.75
N TYR A 80 -3.46 -7.61 -2.41
CA TYR A 80 -4.64 -8.45 -2.46
C TYR A 80 -4.41 -9.61 -3.44
N SER A 81 -5.15 -10.71 -3.25
CA SER A 81 -5.07 -11.95 -4.01
C SER A 81 -6.44 -12.61 -4.10
N ILE A 82 -6.60 -13.46 -5.10
CA ILE A 82 -7.80 -14.27 -5.29
C ILE A 82 -8.13 -15.15 -4.07
N ASP A 83 -7.11 -15.68 -3.39
CA ASP A 83 -7.29 -16.65 -2.32
C ASP A 83 -7.62 -16.02 -0.95
N ARG A 84 -7.30 -14.74 -0.75
CA ARG A 84 -7.44 -14.07 0.55
C ARG A 84 -8.54 -13.00 0.56
N ASP A 85 -8.66 -12.24 -0.51
CA ASP A 85 -9.38 -10.97 -0.53
C ASP A 85 -9.82 -10.61 -1.96
N TYR A 86 -10.43 -11.59 -2.63
CA TYR A 86 -10.84 -11.51 -4.04
C TYR A 86 -11.60 -10.24 -4.41
N MET A 87 -12.55 -9.78 -3.56
CA MET A 87 -13.33 -8.56 -3.87
C MET A 87 -12.44 -7.32 -3.92
N GLN A 88 -11.46 -7.21 -3.02
CA GLN A 88 -10.53 -6.09 -3.00
C GLN A 88 -9.55 -6.20 -4.16
N TRP A 89 -9.08 -7.40 -4.46
CA TRP A 89 -8.22 -7.68 -5.60
C TRP A 89 -8.86 -7.28 -6.94
N GLU A 90 -10.16 -7.55 -7.11
CA GLU A 90 -10.90 -7.22 -8.34
C GLU A 90 -11.17 -5.72 -8.52
N THR A 91 -11.16 -4.93 -7.44
CA THR A 91 -11.74 -3.58 -7.48
C THR A 91 -10.84 -2.47 -6.98
N ASN A 92 -9.97 -2.72 -6.01
CA ASN A 92 -9.08 -1.70 -5.47
C ASN A 92 -7.90 -1.48 -6.42
N THR A 93 -7.46 -0.23 -6.48
CA THR A 93 -6.19 0.18 -7.10
C THR A 93 -5.31 0.81 -6.02
N GLY A 94 -4.02 0.96 -6.24
CA GLY A 94 -3.11 1.49 -5.24
C GLY A 94 -1.85 2.12 -5.81
N ILE A 95 -1.06 2.69 -4.91
CA ILE A 95 0.30 3.20 -5.19
C ILE A 95 1.27 2.57 -4.19
N GLY A 96 2.35 2.00 -4.71
CA GLY A 96 3.50 1.52 -3.96
C GLY A 96 4.62 2.53 -3.91
N ILE A 97 5.26 2.68 -2.75
CA ILE A 97 6.39 3.58 -2.53
C ILE A 97 7.56 2.83 -1.90
N LYS A 98 8.76 3.05 -2.44
CA LYS A 98 10.04 2.64 -1.88
C LYS A 98 10.83 3.87 -1.49
N PHE A 99 11.17 3.99 -0.21
CA PHE A 99 11.98 5.10 0.29
C PHE A 99 13.45 4.94 -0.09
N ARG A 100 14.18 6.05 -0.17
CA ARG A 100 15.64 6.04 -0.37
C ARG A 100 16.40 5.53 0.85
N ASP A 101 15.81 5.69 2.03
CA ASP A 101 16.29 5.06 3.26
C ASP A 101 15.95 3.56 3.24
N GLU A 102 16.97 2.71 3.10
CA GLU A 102 16.83 1.25 3.02
C GLU A 102 16.33 0.62 4.34
N GLU A 103 16.43 1.31 5.47
CA GLU A 103 15.85 0.82 6.73
C GLU A 103 14.34 0.96 6.75
N LYS A 104 13.78 1.83 5.90
CA LYS A 104 12.34 1.99 5.76
C LYS A 104 11.74 0.95 4.84
N LYS A 105 10.73 0.26 5.37
CA LYS A 105 9.97 -0.71 4.61
C LYS A 105 9.21 -0.04 3.46
N PRO A 106 9.25 -0.59 2.25
CA PRO A 106 8.33 -0.23 1.18
C PRO A 106 6.88 -0.38 1.64
N ILE A 107 6.01 0.50 1.14
CA ILE A 107 4.59 0.50 1.48
C ILE A 107 3.75 0.42 0.22
N VAL A 108 2.58 -0.20 0.33
CA VAL A 108 1.53 -0.14 -0.68
C VAL A 108 0.28 0.42 -0.03
N GLU A 109 -0.22 1.53 -0.56
CA GLU A 109 -1.48 2.11 -0.13
C GLU A 109 -2.56 1.81 -1.17
N TRP A 110 -3.57 1.04 -0.76
CA TRP A 110 -4.72 0.73 -1.60
C TRP A 110 -5.84 1.74 -1.38
N PHE A 111 -6.59 1.97 -2.45
CA PHE A 111 -7.66 2.93 -2.51
C PHE A 111 -9.01 2.24 -2.67
N ASN A 112 -10.02 2.86 -2.05
CA ASN A 112 -11.40 2.46 -2.29
C ASN A 112 -11.87 3.02 -3.64
N PRO A 113 -12.29 2.17 -4.60
CA PRO A 113 -12.64 2.58 -5.96
C PRO A 113 -13.86 3.52 -6.02
N VAL A 114 -14.68 3.57 -4.98
CA VAL A 114 -15.81 4.53 -4.92
C VAL A 114 -15.38 5.96 -4.56
N LYS A 115 -14.09 6.16 -4.27
CA LYS A 115 -13.51 7.45 -3.88
C LYS A 115 -12.34 7.86 -4.74
N ILE A 116 -11.42 6.93 -4.98
CA ILE A 116 -10.17 7.18 -5.70
C ILE A 116 -9.94 6.01 -6.64
N ASN A 117 -9.69 6.31 -7.91
CA ASN A 117 -9.19 5.37 -8.90
C ASN A 117 -7.77 5.81 -9.31
N SER A 118 -6.78 5.03 -8.93
CA SER A 118 -5.38 5.30 -9.29
C SER A 118 -4.96 4.68 -10.63
N CYS A 119 -5.87 4.03 -11.35
CA CYS A 119 -5.61 3.52 -12.69
C CYS A 119 -6.63 4.07 -13.67
N ALA A 120 -6.22 5.07 -14.46
CA ALA A 120 -7.05 5.59 -15.52
C ALA A 120 -7.29 4.53 -16.60
N SER A 121 -6.28 3.69 -16.86
CA SER A 121 -6.34 2.53 -17.75
C SER A 121 -5.84 1.27 -17.04
N PRO A 122 -6.36 0.07 -17.36
CA PRO A 122 -5.75 -1.19 -16.91
C PRO A 122 -4.26 -1.33 -17.30
N GLY A 123 -3.84 -0.64 -18.37
CA GLY A 123 -2.44 -0.59 -18.81
C GLY A 123 -1.50 0.13 -17.85
N ASP A 124 -2.01 0.89 -16.88
CA ASP A 124 -1.19 1.60 -15.89
C ASP A 124 -0.58 0.67 -14.83
N SER A 125 -0.96 -0.61 -14.81
CA SER A 125 -0.47 -1.53 -13.76
C SER A 125 1.04 -1.72 -13.85
N TYR A 126 1.71 -1.60 -12.71
CA TYR A 126 3.18 -1.61 -12.58
C TYR A 126 3.89 -0.44 -13.24
N ARG A 127 3.17 0.60 -13.67
CA ARG A 127 3.78 1.84 -14.15
C ARG A 127 4.65 2.44 -13.07
N LYS A 128 5.93 2.65 -13.38
CA LYS A 128 6.83 3.44 -12.54
C LYS A 128 6.47 4.92 -12.70
N ILE A 129 6.29 5.63 -11.60
CA ILE A 129 5.94 7.06 -11.60
C ILE A 129 7.05 7.87 -10.93
N ASP A 130 7.26 9.09 -11.42
CA ASP A 130 8.21 10.04 -10.83
C ASP A 130 7.65 10.58 -9.51
N PRO A 131 8.30 10.35 -8.35
CA PRO A 131 7.82 10.85 -7.06
C PRO A 131 7.78 12.39 -6.97
N GLU A 132 8.62 13.08 -7.75
CA GLU A 132 8.67 14.55 -7.82
C GLU A 132 7.74 15.11 -8.92
N GLY A 133 7.26 14.24 -9.82
CA GLY A 133 6.36 14.61 -10.90
C GLY A 133 4.93 14.86 -10.40
N PRO A 134 4.14 15.68 -11.12
CA PRO A 134 2.75 15.91 -10.76
C PRO A 134 1.90 14.66 -11.08
N ILE A 135 1.10 14.25 -10.10
CA ILE A 135 -0.04 13.35 -10.27
C ILE A 135 -1.28 14.22 -10.40
N THR A 136 -1.87 14.25 -11.59
CA THR A 136 -3.08 15.04 -11.88
C THR A 136 -4.32 14.31 -11.37
N ILE A 137 -5.27 15.06 -10.84
CA ILE A 137 -6.56 14.57 -10.34
C ILE A 137 -7.67 15.08 -11.25
N GLU A 138 -8.44 14.17 -11.83
CA GLU A 138 -9.74 14.50 -12.43
C GLU A 138 -10.87 13.97 -11.54
N ILE A 139 -11.89 14.79 -11.29
CA ILE A 139 -13.09 14.34 -10.58
C ILE A 139 -14.12 13.88 -11.61
N LYS A 140 -14.48 12.59 -11.57
CA LYS A 140 -15.48 11.99 -12.45
C LYS A 140 -16.71 11.54 -11.68
N LYS A 141 -17.88 11.75 -12.26
CA LYS A 141 -19.13 11.16 -11.77
C LYS A 141 -19.24 9.75 -12.33
N VAL A 142 -19.28 8.77 -11.44
CA VAL A 142 -19.33 7.35 -11.78
C VAL A 142 -20.57 6.74 -11.13
N GLU A 143 -21.40 6.08 -11.94
CA GLU A 143 -22.58 5.36 -11.46
C GLU A 143 -22.19 3.95 -11.01
N PHE A 144 -22.41 3.64 -9.73
CA PHE A 144 -22.18 2.32 -9.18
C PHE A 144 -23.51 1.61 -8.89
N ILE A 145 -23.65 0.36 -9.32
CA ILE A 145 -24.86 -0.46 -9.10
C ILE A 145 -25.32 -0.44 -7.64
N ARG A 146 -24.38 -0.48 -6.68
CA ARG A 146 -24.69 -0.52 -5.24
C ARG A 146 -24.70 0.83 -4.54
N TYR A 147 -24.03 1.84 -5.08
CA TYR A 147 -23.76 3.10 -4.37
C TYR A 147 -24.39 4.33 -5.03
N GLY A 148 -24.99 4.15 -6.22
CA GLY A 148 -25.46 5.22 -7.07
C GLY A 148 -24.30 6.05 -7.65
N GLU A 149 -24.61 7.24 -8.11
CA GLU A 149 -23.63 8.22 -8.58
C GLU A 149 -22.69 8.63 -7.44
N LYS A 150 -21.37 8.57 -7.69
CA LYS A 150 -20.31 9.07 -6.82
C LYS A 150 -19.34 9.94 -7.58
N GLU A 151 -18.79 10.94 -6.90
CA GLU A 151 -17.62 11.67 -7.37
C GLU A 151 -16.37 10.89 -6.98
N VAL A 152 -15.64 10.42 -7.99
CA VAL A 152 -14.42 9.63 -7.86
C VAL A 152 -13.25 10.47 -8.36
N LYS A 153 -12.15 10.49 -7.61
CA LYS A 153 -10.90 11.13 -8.02
C LYS A 153 -10.09 10.13 -8.84
N HIS A 154 -9.90 10.41 -10.12
CA HIS A 154 -9.06 9.64 -11.03
C HIS A 154 -7.67 10.26 -11.07
N LEU A 155 -6.64 9.43 -10.84
CA LEU A 155 -5.25 9.86 -10.87
C LEU A 155 -4.65 9.60 -12.26
N PHE A 156 -3.92 10.58 -12.77
CA PHE A 156 -3.22 10.53 -14.05
C PHE A 156 -1.74 10.85 -13.84
N TYR A 157 -0.91 10.15 -14.60
CA TYR A 157 0.54 10.20 -14.49
C TYR A 157 1.12 10.69 -15.80
N ARG A 158 2.08 11.62 -15.74
CA ARG A 158 2.87 11.98 -16.92
C ARG A 158 3.98 10.97 -17.14
N ASP A 159 4.28 10.69 -18.40
CA ASP A 159 5.51 10.01 -18.73
C ASP A 159 6.73 10.87 -18.44
N ALA A 160 7.86 10.21 -18.17
CA ALA A 160 9.13 10.87 -17.88
C ALA A 160 9.64 11.75 -19.05
N ASP A 161 9.08 11.60 -20.25
CA ASP A 161 9.37 12.41 -21.43
C ASP A 161 8.35 13.55 -21.68
N GLY A 162 7.35 13.70 -20.80
CA GLY A 162 6.33 14.72 -20.89
C GLY A 162 5.19 14.42 -21.86
N THR A 163 5.11 13.20 -22.42
CA THR A 163 3.93 12.77 -23.16
C THR A 163 2.79 12.40 -22.21
N GLU A 164 1.60 12.89 -22.54
CA GLU A 164 0.33 12.55 -21.88
C GLU A 164 -0.28 11.41 -22.70
N ASP A 165 -0.61 10.28 -22.05
CA ASP A 165 -1.39 9.21 -22.67
C ASP A 165 -2.72 9.81 -23.13
N THR A 166 -2.78 10.16 -24.42
CA THR A 166 -4.00 10.57 -25.11
C THR A 166 -4.59 9.29 -25.68
N GLU A 167 -5.57 8.73 -24.98
CA GLU A 167 -6.55 7.82 -25.59
C GLU A 167 -7.82 8.60 -25.95
#